data_AF-A0A2D6UIB9-F1
#
_entry.id   AF-A0A2D6UIB9-F1
#
_cell.length_a   1.000
_cell.length_b   1.000
_cell.length_c   1.000
_cell.angle_alpha   90.00
_cell.angle_beta   90.00
_cell.angle_gamma   90.00
#
_symmetry.space_group_name_H-M   'P 1'
#
loop_
_entity.id
_entity.type
_entity.pdbx_description
1 polymer ?
#
loop_
_entity_poly.entity_id
_entity_poly.type
_entity_poly.pdbx_seq_one_letter_code
_entity_poly.pdbx_strand_id
1 'polypeptide(L)'
;MGLMSILGKSKSLKMTKERSHSEMSIPQSTKKEKTHFQKKLIALMYDKEITNKSLSKSIGVKEVTVAFWRTGVRVPSTQNARKLATFFNTSLDDLFGPLPSGSGT
;
A
#
# COMPACT_ATOMS: atom_id res chain seq x y z
N MET A 1 -24.07 -56.47 -6.74
CA MET A 1 -22.72 -55.95 -7.03
C MET A 1 -22.80 -54.43 -7.01
N GLY A 2 -22.13 -53.79 -6.06
CA GLY A 2 -22.13 -52.33 -5.89
C GLY A 2 -21.79 -51.92 -4.47
N LEU A 3 -20.61 -52.33 -4.00
CA LEU A 3 -19.98 -51.78 -2.80
C LEU A 3 -19.42 -50.40 -3.13
N MET A 4 -19.66 -49.41 -2.26
CA MET A 4 -18.71 -48.38 -1.80
C MET A 4 -19.50 -47.49 -0.80
N SER A 5 -19.28 -47.60 0.51
CA SER A 5 -18.21 -46.91 1.25
C SER A 5 -18.35 -45.38 1.16
N ILE A 6 -18.26 -44.56 2.20
CA ILE A 6 -18.10 -44.68 3.65
C ILE A 6 -18.34 -43.25 4.19
N LEU A 7 -18.76 -43.19 5.44
CA LEU A 7 -18.86 -42.02 6.30
C LEU A 7 -17.61 -41.09 6.24
N GLY A 8 -17.81 -39.80 5.99
CA GLY A 8 -16.78 -38.77 6.09
C GLY A 8 -17.37 -37.46 6.62
N LYS A 9 -17.16 -37.18 7.91
CA LYS A 9 -17.71 -36.02 8.61
C LYS A 9 -16.73 -34.84 8.55
N SER A 10 -17.24 -33.70 8.08
CA SER A 10 -16.91 -32.32 8.52
C SER A 10 -15.65 -31.60 7.98
N LYS A 11 -15.82 -30.25 7.96
CA LYS A 11 -14.88 -29.14 7.75
C LYS A 11 -14.71 -28.73 6.29
N SER A 12 -15.50 -27.75 5.83
CA SER A 12 -15.14 -26.32 5.83
C SER A 12 -13.97 -26.02 4.89
N LEU A 13 -14.28 -25.43 3.73
CA LEU A 13 -13.67 -24.20 3.25
C LEU A 13 -14.51 -23.72 2.05
N LYS A 14 -15.51 -22.89 2.32
CA LYS A 14 -16.15 -22.09 1.30
C LYS A 14 -15.14 -21.00 0.92
N MET A 15 -14.44 -21.15 -0.21
CA MET A 15 -13.68 -20.04 -0.80
C MET A 15 -14.60 -19.27 -1.74
N THR A 16 -15.64 -18.66 -1.17
CA THR A 16 -16.31 -17.52 -1.78
C THR A 16 -15.32 -16.36 -1.71
N LYS A 17 -14.65 -16.04 -2.83
CA LYS A 17 -13.97 -14.75 -2.95
C LYS A 17 -15.05 -13.68 -3.11
N GLU A 18 -15.69 -13.37 -1.99
CA GLU A 18 -16.45 -12.15 -1.77
C GLU A 18 -15.54 -10.96 -2.12
N ARG A 19 -15.71 -10.46 -3.35
CA ARG A 19 -15.53 -9.03 -3.61
C ARG A 19 -16.79 -8.35 -3.08
N SER A 20 -16.84 -8.07 -1.79
CA SER A 20 -17.75 -7.05 -1.28
C SER A 20 -17.28 -6.52 0.08
N HIS A 21 -17.20 -5.19 0.14
CA HIS A 21 -17.10 -4.33 1.32
C HIS A 21 -15.83 -4.46 2.18
N SER A 22 -15.11 -3.38 2.48
CA SER A 22 -15.63 -2.11 2.94
C SER A 22 -14.80 -0.93 2.43
N GLU A 23 -15.51 0.02 1.84
CA GLU A 23 -15.40 1.40 2.26
C GLU A 23 -14.01 2.06 2.10
N MET A 24 -13.73 2.48 0.86
CA MET A 24 -12.93 3.69 0.63
C MET A 24 -13.72 4.93 1.13
N SER A 25 -14.11 4.94 2.41
CA SER A 25 -14.31 6.18 3.15
C SER A 25 -12.91 6.71 3.40
N ILE A 26 -12.41 7.50 2.45
CA ILE A 26 -11.48 8.55 2.82
C ILE A 26 -12.40 9.57 3.52
N PRO A 27 -12.40 9.70 4.88
CA PRO A 27 -13.06 10.82 5.49
C PRO A 27 -12.42 12.08 4.91
N GLN A 28 -13.22 12.77 4.10
CA GLN A 28 -12.92 14.06 3.51
C GLN A 28 -12.81 15.05 4.67
N SER A 29 -11.60 15.23 5.22
CA SER A 29 -11.34 16.25 6.23
C SER A 29 -10.14 17.09 5.84
N THR A 30 -10.46 18.33 5.47
CA THR A 30 -9.61 19.51 5.24
C THR A 30 -8.77 19.53 3.95
N LYS A 31 -9.06 20.56 3.15
CA LYS A 31 -8.49 20.92 1.85
C LYS A 31 -7.02 21.32 1.99
N LYS A 32 -6.12 20.38 2.29
CA LYS A 32 -4.66 20.57 2.26
C LYS A 32 -4.10 19.92 1.00
N GLU A 33 -3.38 20.70 0.19
CA GLU A 33 -2.75 20.21 -1.02
C GLU A 33 -1.82 19.03 -0.72
N LYS A 34 -2.00 17.91 -1.45
CA LYS A 34 -1.11 16.75 -1.31
C LYS A 34 0.26 17.10 -1.88
N THR A 35 1.31 16.77 -1.13
CA THR A 35 2.70 16.88 -1.59
C THR A 35 2.96 15.97 -2.80
N HIS A 36 4.02 16.27 -3.55
CA HIS A 36 4.49 15.42 -4.67
C HIS A 36 4.65 13.96 -4.23
N PHE A 37 5.34 13.75 -3.11
CA PHE A 37 5.54 12.43 -2.52
C PHE A 37 4.23 11.67 -2.28
N GLN A 38 3.24 12.31 -1.67
CA GLN A 38 1.94 11.67 -1.41
C GLN A 38 1.25 11.26 -2.70
N LYS A 39 1.22 12.16 -3.70
CA LYS A 39 0.63 11.91 -5.01
C LYS A 39 1.31 10.72 -5.68
N LYS A 40 2.65 10.73 -5.69
CA LYS A 40 3.47 9.67 -6.31
C LYS A 40 3.29 8.33 -5.62
N LEU A 41 3.33 8.27 -4.29
CA LEU A 41 3.12 7.04 -3.53
C LEU A 41 1.73 6.44 -3.80
N ILE A 42 0.69 7.27 -3.83
CA ILE A 42 -0.68 6.82 -4.11
C ILE A 42 -0.78 6.26 -5.53
N ALA A 43 -0.19 6.93 -6.52
CA ALA A 43 -0.16 6.46 -7.90
C ALA A 43 0.57 5.12 -8.03
N LEU A 44 1.77 4.98 -7.47
CA LEU A 44 2.54 3.73 -7.50
C LEU A 44 1.80 2.56 -6.83
N MET A 45 1.06 2.82 -5.74
CA MET A 45 0.23 1.80 -5.10
C MET A 45 -0.98 1.40 -5.95
N TYR A 46 -1.57 2.37 -6.64
CA TYR A 46 -2.70 2.14 -7.55
C TYR A 46 -2.26 1.32 -8.77
N ASP A 47 -1.15 1.67 -9.40
CA ASP A 47 -0.60 0.97 -10.58
C ASP A 47 -0.24 -0.49 -10.26
N LYS A 48 0.20 -0.77 -9.03
CA LYS A 48 0.49 -2.13 -8.56
C LYS A 48 -0.73 -2.85 -7.96
N GLU A 49 -1.89 -2.21 -7.87
CA GLU A 49 -3.11 -2.72 -7.24
C GLU A 49 -2.89 -3.26 -5.81
N ILE A 50 -2.05 -2.57 -5.01
CA ILE A 50 -1.71 -3.01 -3.65
C ILE A 50 -2.36 -2.16 -2.56
N THR A 51 -2.65 -2.81 -1.44
CA THR A 51 -3.20 -2.18 -0.23
C THR A 51 -2.09 -1.71 0.73
N ASN A 52 -2.44 -0.87 1.72
CA ASN A 52 -1.51 -0.45 2.78
C ASN A 52 -0.90 -1.66 3.50
N LYS A 53 -1.71 -2.67 3.81
CA LYS A 53 -1.30 -3.93 4.44
C LYS A 53 -0.32 -4.73 3.60
N SER A 54 -0.54 -4.79 2.29
CA SER A 54 0.36 -5.51 1.37
C SER A 54 1.72 -4.82 1.34
N LEU A 55 1.72 -3.50 1.07
CA LEU A 55 2.95 -2.71 1.05
C LEU A 55 3.69 -2.79 2.38
N SER A 56 2.99 -2.65 3.50
CA SER A 56 3.61 -2.63 4.83
C SER A 56 4.32 -3.94 5.15
N LYS A 57 3.75 -5.08 4.75
CA LYS A 57 4.40 -6.39 4.86
C LYS A 57 5.64 -6.49 3.98
N SER A 58 5.56 -6.02 2.74
CA SER A 58 6.68 -6.10 1.79
C SER A 58 7.91 -5.29 2.23
N ILE A 59 7.72 -4.11 2.83
CA ILE A 59 8.84 -3.26 3.29
C ILE A 59 9.15 -3.43 4.79
N GLY A 60 8.38 -4.24 5.51
CA GLY A 60 8.56 -4.50 6.94
C GLY A 60 8.26 -3.30 7.83
N VAL A 61 7.13 -2.62 7.62
CA VAL A 61 6.63 -1.53 8.49
C VAL A 61 5.21 -1.81 8.97
N LYS A 62 4.73 -1.04 9.94
CA LYS A 62 3.32 -1.13 10.39
C LYS A 62 2.41 -0.51 9.33
N GLU A 63 1.23 -1.10 9.10
CA GLU A 63 0.22 -0.62 8.14
C GLU A 63 -0.15 0.87 8.34
N VAL A 64 -0.32 1.28 9.61
CA VAL A 64 -0.60 2.67 9.99
C VAL A 64 0.50 3.63 9.51
N THR A 65 1.76 3.18 9.44
CA THR A 65 2.88 3.98 8.93
C THR A 65 2.66 4.36 7.47
N VAL A 66 2.20 3.40 6.65
CA VAL A 66 1.87 3.65 5.23
C VAL A 66 0.71 4.61 5.11
N ALA A 67 -0.32 4.45 5.94
CA ALA A 67 -1.45 5.37 5.97
C ALA A 67 -1.00 6.81 6.28
N PHE A 68 -0.13 7.00 7.29
CA PHE A 68 0.43 8.31 7.63
C PHE A 68 1.25 8.94 6.51
N TRP A 69 1.97 8.15 5.72
CA TRP A 69 2.69 8.65 4.56
C TRP A 69 1.74 9.12 3.45
N ARG A 70 0.66 8.38 3.18
CA ARG A 70 -0.35 8.75 2.17
C ARG A 70 -1.13 10.00 2.57
N THR A 71 -1.50 10.12 3.85
CA THR A 71 -2.21 11.29 4.37
C THR A 71 -1.29 12.48 4.64
N GLY A 72 0.03 12.28 4.61
CA GLY A 72 1.01 13.35 4.84
C GLY A 72 1.12 13.74 6.32
N VAL A 73 0.61 12.90 7.22
CA VAL A 73 0.79 13.04 8.68
C VAL A 73 2.26 12.87 9.04
N ARG A 74 2.98 12.00 8.33
CA ARG A 74 4.42 11.79 8.51
C ARG A 74 5.13 11.64 7.16
N VAL A 75 6.40 12.00 7.14
CA VAL A 75 7.31 11.71 6.03
C VAL A 75 8.10 10.44 6.38
N PRO A 76 8.32 9.50 5.45
CA PRO A 76 9.20 8.36 5.70
C PRO A 76 10.64 8.81 6.01
N SER A 77 11.31 8.08 6.88
CA SER A 77 12.77 8.23 7.05
C SER A 77 13.50 7.82 5.77
N THR A 78 14.74 8.28 5.60
CA THR A 78 15.58 7.92 4.44
C THR A 78 15.70 6.41 4.24
N GLN A 79 15.76 5.63 5.33
CA GLN A 79 15.79 4.17 5.25
C GLN A 79 14.50 3.61 4.65
N ASN A 80 13.33 4.08 5.09
CA ASN A 80 12.04 3.62 4.58
C ASN A 80 11.78 4.12 3.16
N ALA A 81 12.23 5.34 2.86
CA ALA A 81 12.21 5.89 1.51
C ALA A 81 13.00 5.01 0.53
N ARG A 82 14.20 4.54 0.90
CA ARG A 82 14.97 3.60 0.09
C ARG A 82 14.24 2.27 -0.11
N LYS A 83 13.60 1.73 0.94
CA LYS A 83 12.79 0.50 0.80
C LYS A 83 11.62 0.67 -0.17
N LEU A 84 10.93 1.82 -0.12
CA LEU A 84 9.88 2.16 -1.07
C LEU A 84 10.44 2.23 -2.49
N ALA A 85 11.55 2.95 -2.68
CA ALA A 85 12.24 3.07 -3.97
C ALA A 85 12.59 1.69 -4.55
N THR A 86 13.21 0.81 -3.77
CA THR A 86 13.52 -0.57 -4.18
C THR A 86 12.26 -1.39 -4.49
N PHE A 87 11.22 -1.31 -3.66
CA PHE A 87 9.99 -2.07 -3.86
C PHE A 87 9.21 -1.64 -5.12
N PHE A 88 9.20 -0.34 -5.41
CA PHE A 88 8.54 0.22 -6.59
C PHE A 88 9.46 0.29 -7.82
N ASN A 89 10.72 -0.11 -7.69
CA ASN A 89 11.75 0.02 -8.72
C ASN A 89 11.85 1.47 -9.27
N THR A 90 11.86 2.44 -8.36
CA THR A 90 11.99 3.87 -8.65
C THR A 90 13.18 4.48 -7.89
N SER A 91 13.55 5.73 -8.21
CA SER A 91 14.57 6.50 -7.49
C SER A 91 13.96 7.34 -6.36
N LEU A 92 14.79 7.80 -5.43
CA LEU A 92 14.34 8.73 -4.39
C LEU A 92 13.91 10.09 -4.99
N ASP A 93 14.63 10.58 -6.00
CA ASP A 93 14.29 11.82 -6.70
C ASP A 93 12.93 11.73 -7.41
N ASP A 94 12.58 10.58 -8.00
CA ASP A 94 11.24 10.41 -8.58
C ASP A 94 10.15 10.33 -7.49
N LEU A 95 10.47 9.73 -6.34
CA LEU A 95 9.55 9.58 -5.22
C LEU A 95 9.27 10.90 -4.49
N PHE A 96 10.27 11.76 -4.28
CA PHE A 96 10.12 13.03 -3.56
C PHE A 96 10.05 14.26 -4.47
N GLY A 97 10.40 14.10 -5.75
CA GLY A 97 10.59 15.18 -6.70
C GLY A 97 12.06 15.63 -6.74
N PRO A 98 12.45 16.40 -7.77
CA PRO A 98 13.78 16.98 -7.82
C PRO A 98 14.00 17.82 -6.57
N LEU A 99 15.12 17.60 -5.89
CA LEU A 99 15.58 18.52 -4.83
C LEU A 99 15.60 19.93 -5.43
N PRO A 100 15.22 20.97 -4.68
CA PRO A 100 15.40 22.35 -5.15
C PRO A 100 16.89 22.55 -5.35
N SER A 101 17.35 22.39 -6.59
CA SER A 101 18.72 22.64 -7.02
C SER A 101 18.90 24.15 -6.99
N GLY A 102 19.14 24.69 -5.81
CA GLY A 102 19.70 26.02 -5.62
C GLY A 102 21.16 25.99 -6.03
N SER A 103 21.43 25.84 -7.34
CA SER A 103 22.65 26.35 -7.93
C SER A 103 22.35 27.77 -8.42
N GLY A 104 22.26 28.67 -7.45
CA GLY A 104 22.50 30.09 -7.72
C GLY A 104 23.99 30.24 -7.97
N THR A 105 24.32 30.52 -9.22
CA THR A 105 25.60 31.08 -9.67
C THR A 105 25.99 32.32 -8.90
#